data_AF-Q2V4A6-F1
#
_entry.id   AF-Q2V4A6-F1
#
_cell.length_a   1.000
_cell.length_b   1.000
_cell.length_c   1.000
_cell.angle_alpha   90.00
_cell.angle_beta   90.00
_cell.angle_gamma   90.00
#
_symmetry.space_group_name_H-M   'P 1'
#
loop_
_entity.id
_entity.type
_entity.pdbx_description
1 polymer ?
#
loop_
_entity_poly.entity_id
_entity_poly.type
_entity_poly.pdbx_seq_one_letter_code
_entity_poly.pdbx_strand_id
1 'polypeptide(L)'
;MNITKAYVIFFLVVILTNSLSNSDVLASSDIYICVTVIETTKNDVCSTPCTIRYGTFECFHDCILEHYRDGNCINGRCCCK
;
A
#
# COMPACT_ATOMS: atom_id res chain seq x y z
N MET A 1 -7.87 -47.02 -24.78
CA MET A 1 -8.37 -46.00 -23.83
C MET A 1 -7.23 -45.10 -23.33
N ASN A 2 -6.39 -44.57 -24.23
CA ASN A 2 -5.25 -43.69 -23.90
C ASN A 2 -5.42 -42.27 -24.44
N ILE A 3 -6.23 -42.07 -25.48
CA ILE A 3 -6.43 -40.78 -26.14
C ILE A 3 -7.16 -39.80 -25.20
N THR A 4 -8.15 -40.27 -24.44
CA THR A 4 -8.89 -39.44 -23.47
C THR A 4 -7.99 -38.92 -22.36
N LYS A 5 -7.04 -39.73 -21.86
CA LYS A 5 -6.05 -39.26 -20.86
C LYS A 5 -5.12 -38.20 -21.43
N ALA A 6 -4.62 -38.40 -22.65
CA ALA A 6 -3.74 -37.42 -23.30
C ALA A 6 -4.45 -36.08 -23.55
N TYR A 7 -5.72 -36.11 -23.97
CA TYR A 7 -6.53 -34.92 -24.17
C TYR A 7 -6.71 -34.15 -22.85
N VAL A 8 -7.11 -34.83 -21.77
CA VAL A 8 -7.28 -34.18 -20.46
C VAL A 8 -5.98 -33.52 -19.98
N ILE A 9 -4.84 -34.19 -20.11
CA ILE A 9 -3.53 -33.63 -19.75
C ILE A 9 -3.23 -32.38 -20.57
N PHE A 10 -3.48 -32.41 -21.89
CA PHE A 10 -3.26 -31.26 -22.76
C PHE A 10 -4.12 -30.06 -22.36
N PHE A 11 -5.41 -30.27 -22.06
CA PHE A 11 -6.30 -29.21 -21.57
C PHE A 11 -5.83 -28.62 -20.25
N LEU A 12 -5.37 -29.47 -19.32
CA LEU A 12 -4.90 -29.03 -18.02
C LEU A 12 -3.61 -28.19 -18.15
N VAL A 13 -2.69 -28.58 -19.04
CA VAL A 13 -1.49 -27.79 -19.37
C VAL A 13 -1.87 -26.44 -19.98
N VAL A 14 -2.80 -26.40 -20.94
CA VAL A 14 -3.26 -25.15 -21.56
C VAL A 14 -3.88 -24.20 -20.53
N ILE A 15 -4.71 -24.70 -19.61
CA ILE A 15 -5.31 -23.87 -18.55
C ILE A 15 -4.23 -23.33 -17.60
N LEU A 16 -3.29 -24.15 -17.15
CA LEU A 16 -2.20 -23.70 -16.26
C LEU A 16 -1.30 -22.65 -16.94
N THR A 17 -0.96 -22.82 -18.23
CA THR A 17 -0.12 -21.84 -18.93
C THR A 17 -0.82 -20.50 -19.10
N ASN A 18 -2.14 -20.50 -19.33
CA ASN A 18 -2.92 -19.26 -19.40
C ASN A 18 -3.04 -18.58 -18.01
N SER A 19 -3.20 -19.35 -16.95
CA SER A 19 -3.23 -18.82 -15.57
C SER A 19 -1.87 -18.28 -15.12
N LEU A 20 -0.75 -18.93 -15.50
CA LEU A 20 0.59 -18.43 -15.21
C LEU A 20 0.91 -17.15 -16.01
N SER A 21 0.58 -17.10 -17.30
CA SER A 21 0.84 -15.92 -18.15
C SER A 21 0.01 -14.68 -17.80
N ASN A 22 -1.10 -14.83 -17.07
CA ASN A 22 -1.92 -13.71 -16.61
C ASN A 22 -1.69 -13.33 -15.14
N SER A 23 -0.81 -14.05 -14.43
CA SER A 23 -0.48 -13.75 -13.03
C SER A 23 0.78 -12.91 -12.87
N ASP A 24 1.47 -12.58 -13.96
CA ASP A 24 2.52 -11.56 -14.01
C ASP A 24 1.92 -10.16 -14.13
N VAL A 25 0.98 -9.85 -13.23
CA VAL A 25 0.91 -8.48 -12.73
C VAL A 25 2.09 -8.41 -11.77
N LEU A 26 3.23 -7.97 -12.30
CA LEU A 26 4.24 -7.31 -11.49
C LEU A 26 3.53 -6.17 -10.77
N ALA A 27 2.93 -6.47 -9.61
CA ALA A 27 2.91 -5.54 -8.50
C ALA A 27 4.39 -5.33 -8.22
N SER A 28 4.92 -4.25 -8.81
CA SER A 28 6.22 -3.71 -8.48
C SER A 28 6.39 -3.86 -6.98
N SER A 29 7.40 -4.65 -6.62
CA SER A 29 8.07 -4.66 -5.34
C SER A 29 8.76 -3.32 -5.08
N ASP A 30 7.99 -2.24 -5.19
CA ASP A 30 8.21 -0.91 -4.63
C ASP A 30 6.99 -0.67 -3.72
N ILE A 31 7.04 -1.29 -2.54
CA ILE A 31 6.27 -0.90 -1.35
C ILE A 31 4.76 -0.68 -1.61
N TYR A 32 4.01 -1.78 -1.79
CA TYR A 32 2.82 -1.91 -0.94
C TYR A 32 3.34 -2.44 0.39
N ILE A 33 3.78 -1.53 1.27
CA ILE A 33 3.61 -1.84 2.68
C ILE A 33 2.09 -1.91 2.81
N CYS A 34 1.54 -3.13 2.80
CA CYS A 34 0.38 -3.38 3.63
C CYS A 34 0.86 -2.98 5.01
N VAL A 35 0.64 -1.72 5.38
CA VAL A 35 0.66 -1.35 6.77
C VAL A 35 -0.60 -2.04 7.24
N THR A 36 -0.48 -3.32 7.59
CA THR A 36 -1.14 -3.75 8.81
C THR A 36 -0.86 -2.59 9.75
N VAL A 37 -1.90 -1.83 10.09
CA VAL A 37 -1.88 -1.00 11.28
C VAL A 37 -1.75 -2.01 12.43
N ILE A 38 -0.56 -2.62 12.51
CA ILE A 38 0.05 -2.99 13.75
C ILE A 38 -0.05 -1.67 14.49
N GLU A 39 -0.78 -1.68 15.59
CA GLU A 39 -0.81 -0.60 16.56
C GLU A 39 0.63 -0.34 17.02
N THR A 40 1.47 0.23 16.16
CA THR A 40 2.78 0.73 16.49
C THR A 40 2.50 2.06 17.15
N THR A 41 2.10 1.97 18.41
CA THR A 41 2.73 2.77 19.44
C THR A 41 2.85 4.23 19.07
N LYS A 42 1.76 5.00 19.07
CA LYS A 42 1.76 6.37 19.63
C LYS A 42 3.00 7.21 19.28
N ASN A 43 3.43 7.21 18.01
CA ASN A 43 4.68 7.81 17.57
C ASN A 43 4.34 8.81 16.47
N ASP A 44 4.71 10.07 16.73
CA ASP A 44 4.47 11.21 15.86
C ASP A 44 4.90 10.90 14.42
N VAL A 45 3.95 10.88 13.48
CA VAL A 45 4.26 10.69 12.05
C VAL A 45 4.57 12.05 11.45
N CYS A 46 5.86 12.29 11.19
CA CYS A 46 6.36 13.53 10.58
C CYS A 46 6.71 13.32 9.10
N SER A 47 5.83 13.72 8.17
CA SER A 47 6.00 13.46 6.73
C SER A 47 6.08 14.74 5.89
N THR A 48 5.00 15.54 5.89
CA THR A 48 4.82 16.69 4.99
C THR A 48 5.68 17.89 5.40
N PRO A 49 6.44 18.54 4.50
CA PRO A 49 7.18 19.75 4.83
C PRO A 49 6.23 20.93 5.08
N CYS A 50 6.48 21.68 6.15
CA CYS A 50 5.77 22.92 6.42
C CYS A 50 6.34 24.05 5.56
N THR A 51 5.46 24.85 4.96
CA THR A 51 5.81 26.00 4.12
C THR A 51 5.05 27.24 4.58
N ILE A 52 5.34 28.41 3.99
CA ILE A 52 4.60 29.65 4.29
C ILE A 52 3.09 29.50 4.02
N ARG A 53 2.70 28.60 3.09
CA ARG A 53 1.29 28.31 2.75
C ARG A 53 0.73 27.06 3.42
N TYR A 54 1.58 26.26 4.06
CA TYR A 54 1.22 25.01 4.70
C TYR A 54 1.83 25.01 6.09
N GLY A 55 1.13 25.65 7.03
CA GLY A 55 1.56 25.83 8.39
C GLY A 55 0.89 24.85 9.34
N THR A 56 0.81 25.25 10.61
CA THR A 56 0.21 24.45 11.67
C THR A 56 -1.26 24.15 11.42
N PHE A 57 -2.03 25.08 10.84
CA PHE A 57 -3.47 24.88 10.63
C PHE A 57 -3.75 23.81 9.57
N GLU A 58 -3.07 23.87 8.43
CA GLU A 58 -3.18 22.90 7.35
C GLU A 58 -2.68 21.53 7.80
N CYS A 59 -1.54 21.51 8.50
CA CYS A 59 -1.01 20.30 9.11
C CYS A 59 -2.00 19.66 10.09
N PHE A 60 -2.56 20.44 11.02
CA PHE A 60 -3.57 19.96 11.96
C PHE A 60 -4.77 19.37 11.23
N HIS A 61 -5.32 20.10 10.25
CA HIS A 61 -6.48 19.66 9.49
C HIS A 61 -6.23 18.33 8.76
N ASP A 62 -5.07 18.19 8.10
CA ASP A 62 -4.70 16.96 7.41
C ASP A 62 -4.48 15.81 8.40
N CYS A 63 -3.84 16.05 9.54
CA CYS A 63 -3.67 15.03 10.59
C CYS A 63 -5.04 14.54 11.12
N ILE A 64 -6.02 15.43 11.31
CA ILE A 64 -7.38 15.03 11.70
C ILE A 64 -8.05 14.18 10.59
N LEU A 65 -7.87 14.53 9.31
CA LEU A 65 -8.40 13.75 8.19
C LEU A 65 -7.79 12.35 8.12
N GLU A 66 -6.50 12.21 8.47
CA GLU A 66 -5.76 10.94 8.55
C GLU A 66 -5.98 10.19 9.88
N HIS A 67 -6.97 10.61 10.68
CA HIS A 67 -7.38 10.00 11.95
C HIS A 67 -6.40 10.13 13.13
N TYR A 68 -5.48 11.09 13.08
CA TYR A 68 -4.69 11.52 14.25
C TYR A 68 -5.53 12.47 15.13
N ARG A 69 -5.11 12.66 16.38
CA ARG A 69 -5.75 13.57 17.35
C ARG A 69 -5.21 14.98 17.28
N ASP A 70 -3.94 15.12 16.88
CA ASP A 70 -3.28 16.41 16.79
C ASP A 70 -2.29 16.41 15.62
N GLY A 71 -1.91 17.61 15.18
CA GLY A 71 -0.99 17.84 14.09
C GLY A 71 -0.31 19.18 14.24
N ASN A 72 1.01 19.21 14.21
CA ASN A 72 1.74 20.47 14.31
C ASN A 72 3.02 20.49 13.46
N CYS A 73 3.40 21.70 13.04
CA CYS A 73 4.66 21.95 12.35
C CYS A 73 5.82 22.00 13.35
N ILE A 74 6.61 20.92 13.38
CA ILE A 74 7.79 20.77 14.24
C ILE A 74 9.02 20.69 13.32
N ASN A 75 10.00 21.57 13.53
CA ASN A 75 11.25 21.62 12.75
C ASN A 75 11.03 21.67 11.21
N GLY A 76 9.99 22.36 10.75
CA GLY A 76 9.68 22.48 9.33
C GLY A 76 8.98 21.26 8.72
N ARG A 77 8.48 20.33 9.54
CA ARG A 77 7.68 19.18 9.10
C ARG A 77 6.38 19.07 9.91
N CYS A 78 5.31 18.67 9.25
CA CYS A 78 4.04 18.37 9.86
C CYS A 78 4.12 17.01 10.54
N CYS A 79 3.86 16.98 11.84
CA CYS A 79 3.91 15.80 12.69
C CYS A 79 2.54 15.52 13.29
N CYS A 80 1.95 14.37 12.95
CA CYS A 80 0.64 13.93 13.42
C CYS A 80 0.73 12.99 14.63
N LYS A 81 -0.19 13.13 15.61
CA LYS A 81 -0.17 12.43 16.91
C LYS A 81 -1.50 11.79 17.28
#